data_AF-A0A530BG11-F1
#
_entry.id   AF-A0A530BG11-F1
#
_cell.length_a   1.000
_cell.length_b   1.000
_cell.length_c   1.000
_cell.angle_alpha   90.00
_cell.angle_beta   90.00
_cell.angle_gamma   90.00
#
_symmetry.space_group_name_H-M   'P 1'
#
loop_
_entity.id
_entity.type
_entity.pdbx_description
1 polymer ?
#
loop_
_entity_poly.entity_id
_entity_poly.type
_entity_poly.pdbx_seq_one_letter_code
_entity_poly.pdbx_strand_id
1 'polypeptide(L)'
;RNVFVFEAREKYADMPLLVDPSGIYVRPEGSVYLTGGAEPEEGDHAPDPKDFEVNWPLFEEVIWPVLATRIPAFEAIKPTRAWVGHYDYNTLD
;
A
#
# COMPACT_ATOMS: atom_id res chain seq x y z
N ARG A 1 0.97 8.00 6.16
CA ARG A 1 1.10 6.74 5.40
C ARG A 1 -0.28 6.27 4.91
N ASN A 2 -0.43 5.98 3.63
CA ASN A 2 -1.67 5.53 2.99
C ASN A 2 -1.72 3.99 2.95
N VAL A 3 -2.87 3.42 3.27
CA VAL A 3 -3.12 1.98 3.12
C VAL A 3 -4.38 1.78 2.31
N PHE A 4 -4.30 0.90 1.32
CA PHE A 4 -5.39 0.58 0.40
C PHE A 4 -5.81 -0.88 0.56
N VAL A 5 -7.11 -1.11 0.42
CA VAL A 5 -7.74 -2.43 0.44
C VAL A 5 -8.25 -2.75 -0.96
N PHE A 6 -7.89 -3.90 -1.51
CA PHE A 6 -8.42 -4.34 -2.81
C PHE A 6 -8.80 -5.81 -2.80
N GLU A 7 -9.54 -6.23 -3.83
CA GLU A 7 -9.82 -7.62 -4.12
C GLU A 7 -9.17 -8.02 -5.44
N ALA A 8 -8.68 -9.25 -5.51
CA ALA A 8 -8.19 -9.86 -6.73
C ALA A 8 -9.09 -11.06 -7.09
N ARG A 9 -9.21 -11.33 -8.40
CA ARG A 9 -9.99 -12.45 -8.92
C ARG A 9 -9.38 -13.79 -8.50
N GLU A 10 -8.07 -13.90 -8.67
CA GLU A 10 -7.29 -15.02 -8.16
C GLU A 10 -6.85 -14.70 -6.75
N LYS A 11 -7.14 -15.61 -5.81
CA LYS A 11 -6.82 -15.45 -4.39
C LYS A 11 -5.78 -16.47 -3.97
N TYR A 12 -4.78 -15.97 -3.26
CA TYR A 12 -3.72 -16.74 -2.64
C TYR A 12 -3.90 -16.72 -1.12
N ALA A 13 -4.58 -17.73 -0.57
CA ALA A 13 -4.92 -17.79 0.85
C ALA A 13 -3.66 -17.85 1.75
N ASP A 14 -2.63 -18.55 1.30
CA ASP A 14 -1.38 -18.77 2.06
C ASP A 14 -0.25 -17.80 1.65
N MET A 15 -0.60 -16.69 0.98
CA MET A 15 0.39 -15.68 0.58
C MET A 15 0.99 -15.00 1.81
N PRO A 16 2.33 -14.95 1.96
CA PRO A 16 2.94 -14.19 3.05
C PRO A 16 2.82 -12.69 2.79
N LEU A 17 3.20 -11.88 3.77
CA LEU A 17 3.50 -10.48 3.52
C LEU A 17 4.70 -10.41 2.57
N LEU A 18 4.53 -9.71 1.45
CA LEU A 18 5.60 -9.40 0.50
C LEU A 18 5.97 -7.93 0.58
N VAL A 19 7.26 -7.63 0.43
CA VAL A 19 7.79 -6.27 0.30
C VAL A 19 8.63 -6.22 -0.97
N ASP A 20 8.27 -5.36 -1.91
CA ASP A 20 9.09 -5.05 -3.08
C ASP A 20 10.25 -4.12 -2.68
N PRO A 21 11.42 -4.18 -3.32
CA PRO A 21 12.53 -3.27 -3.03
C PRO A 21 12.21 -1.76 -3.14
N SER A 22 11.12 -1.38 -3.80
CA SER A 22 10.58 -0.01 -3.78
C SER A 22 9.91 0.40 -2.46
N GLY A 23 9.77 -0.52 -1.50
CA GLY A 23 9.09 -0.28 -0.21
C GLY A 23 7.58 -0.52 -0.25
N ILE A 24 7.02 -0.90 -1.39
CA ILE A 24 5.60 -1.29 -1.49
C ILE A 24 5.42 -2.68 -0.90
N TYR A 25 4.48 -2.81 0.03
CA TYR A 25 4.11 -4.11 0.58
C TYR A 25 2.72 -4.57 0.12
N VAL A 26 2.49 -5.87 0.16
CA VAL A 26 1.15 -6.46 0.02
C VAL A 26 1.00 -7.67 0.94
N ARG A 27 -0.16 -7.82 1.56
CA ARG A 27 -0.51 -9.00 2.37
C ARG A 27 -1.99 -9.37 2.23
N PRO A 28 -2.35 -10.66 2.33
CA PRO A 28 -3.75 -11.04 2.43
C PRO A 28 -4.34 -10.67 3.81
N GLU A 29 -5.63 -10.38 3.84
CA GLU A 29 -6.43 -10.15 5.05
C GLU A 29 -7.84 -10.72 4.82
N GLY A 30 -8.07 -11.96 5.25
CA GLY A 30 -9.32 -12.66 4.97
C GLY A 30 -9.57 -12.81 3.47
N SER A 31 -10.65 -12.17 2.97
CA SER A 31 -11.03 -12.24 1.56
C SER A 31 -10.45 -11.12 0.68
N VAL A 32 -9.70 -10.19 1.27
CA VAL A 32 -9.14 -8.98 0.63
C VAL A 32 -7.61 -8.94 0.75
N TYR A 33 -7.01 -7.95 0.11
CA TYR A 33 -5.59 -7.63 0.22
C TYR A 33 -5.40 -6.23 0.77
N LEU A 34 -4.32 -6.05 1.54
CA LEU A 34 -3.86 -4.76 2.03
C LEU A 34 -2.53 -4.42 1.38
N THR A 35 -2.40 -3.19 0.91
CA THR A 35 -1.15 -2.66 0.37
C THR A 35 -0.94 -1.22 0.79
N GLY A 36 0.31 -0.80 0.83
CA GLY A 36 0.74 0.53 1.22
C GLY A 36 2.24 0.66 1.05
N GLY A 37 2.77 1.80 1.49
CA GLY A 37 4.15 2.20 1.23
C GLY A 37 4.25 3.06 -0.02
N ALA A 38 5.46 3.12 -0.58
CA ALA A 38 5.86 4.00 -1.69
C ALA A 38 6.02 5.49 -1.38
N GLU A 39 5.68 5.98 -0.17
CA GLU A 39 6.01 7.39 0.12
C GLU A 39 7.53 7.53 0.34
N PRO A 40 8.19 8.43 -0.41
CA PRO A 40 9.64 8.56 -0.39
C PRO A 40 10.14 8.96 0.99
N GLU A 41 11.27 8.40 1.40
CA GLU A 41 11.98 8.87 2.61
C GLU A 41 12.47 10.31 2.43
N GLU A 42 12.88 10.66 1.21
CA GLU A 42 13.22 12.02 0.84
C GLU A 42 11.96 12.91 0.82
N GLY A 43 11.85 13.80 1.79
CA GLY A 43 10.70 14.69 1.94
C GLY A 43 9.59 14.15 2.86
N ASP A 44 9.83 13.04 3.59
CA ASP A 44 8.94 12.59 4.65
C ASP A 44 9.02 13.59 5.83
N HIS A 45 8.16 14.59 5.78
CA HIS A 45 7.98 15.58 6.84
C HIS A 45 6.84 15.15 7.75
N ALA A 46 6.88 15.62 9.00
CA ALA A 46 5.76 15.44 9.91
C ALA A 46 4.45 15.93 9.22
N PRO A 47 3.45 15.05 9.04
CA PRO A 47 2.20 15.43 8.41
C PRO A 47 1.47 16.46 9.28
N ASP A 48 0.56 17.23 8.69
CA ASP A 48 -0.38 18.02 9.49
C ASP A 48 -1.16 17.05 10.40
N PRO A 49 -1.22 17.28 11.74
CA PRO A 49 -1.92 16.39 12.67
C PRO A 49 -3.41 16.17 12.35
N LYS A 50 -4.01 16.97 11.47
CA LYS A 50 -5.39 16.83 11.02
C LYS A 50 -5.54 16.24 9.62
N ASP A 51 -4.43 15.99 8.92
CA ASP A 51 -4.46 15.45 7.56
C ASP A 51 -4.60 13.93 7.56
N PHE A 52 -5.83 13.48 7.35
CA PHE A 52 -6.18 12.07 7.18
C PHE A 52 -6.78 11.81 5.78
N GLU A 53 -6.55 12.71 4.83
CA GLU A 53 -7.09 12.59 3.48
C GLU A 53 -6.30 11.56 2.68
N VAL A 54 -7.02 10.62 2.07
CA VAL A 54 -6.41 9.54 1.29
C VAL A 54 -5.87 10.10 -0.03
N ASN A 55 -4.58 9.86 -0.29
CA ASN A 55 -3.97 10.13 -1.58
C ASN A 55 -4.29 9.00 -2.59
N TRP A 56 -5.49 9.01 -3.16
CA TRP A 56 -5.93 8.00 -4.13
C TRP A 56 -5.01 7.82 -5.36
N PRO A 57 -4.47 8.90 -5.98
CA PRO A 57 -3.51 8.77 -7.08
C PRO A 57 -2.29 7.88 -6.77
N LEU A 58 -1.84 7.83 -5.50
CA LEU A 58 -0.73 6.96 -5.09
C LEU A 58 -0.98 5.48 -5.44
N PHE A 59 -2.24 5.03 -5.31
CA PHE A 59 -2.57 3.66 -5.67
C PHE A 59 -2.41 3.43 -7.18
N GLU A 60 -3.02 4.29 -8.00
CA GLU A 60 -3.09 4.08 -9.45
C GLU A 60 -1.76 4.36 -10.16
N GLU A 61 -1.02 5.38 -9.72
CA GLU A 61 0.19 5.85 -10.40
C GLU A 61 1.46 5.14 -9.94
N VAL A 62 1.48 4.61 -8.71
CA VAL A 62 2.70 4.07 -8.10
C VAL A 62 2.53 2.62 -7.63
N ILE A 63 1.55 2.34 -6.78
CA ILE A 63 1.41 1.01 -6.15
C ILE A 63 0.97 -0.05 -7.16
N TRP A 64 -0.10 0.22 -7.92
CA TRP A 64 -0.67 -0.74 -8.84
C TRP A 64 0.30 -1.18 -9.95
N PRO A 65 1.05 -0.27 -10.63
CA PRO A 65 2.03 -0.67 -11.64
C PRO A 65 3.09 -1.65 -11.10
N VAL A 66 3.55 -1.45 -9.86
CA VAL A 66 4.54 -2.34 -9.23
C VAL A 66 3.91 -3.70 -8.92
N LEU A 67 2.74 -3.71 -8.28
CA LEU A 67 2.04 -4.95 -7.93
C LEU A 67 1.67 -5.78 -9.17
N ALA A 68 1.11 -5.15 -10.21
CA ALA A 68 0.76 -5.80 -11.46
C ALA A 68 1.97 -6.39 -12.18
N THR A 69 3.12 -5.70 -12.13
CA THR A 69 4.38 -6.18 -12.74
C THR A 69 4.93 -7.41 -12.00
N ARG A 70 4.81 -7.44 -10.66
CA ARG A 70 5.34 -8.54 -9.83
C ARG A 70 4.41 -9.74 -9.77
N ILE A 71 3.10 -9.50 -9.75
CA ILE A 71 2.06 -10.49 -9.52
C ILE A 71 1.01 -10.31 -10.63
N PRO A 72 1.10 -11.07 -11.74
CA PRO A 72 0.19 -10.91 -12.88
C PRO A 72 -1.31 -11.01 -12.52
N ALA A 73 -1.66 -11.78 -11.49
CA ALA A 73 -3.03 -11.85 -10.97
C ALA A 73 -3.58 -10.50 -10.45
N PHE A 74 -2.71 -9.52 -10.20
CA PHE A 74 -3.05 -8.18 -9.74
C PHE A 74 -3.15 -7.16 -10.89
N GLU A 75 -3.08 -7.57 -12.16
CA GLU A 75 -3.18 -6.66 -13.31
C GLU A 75 -4.47 -5.83 -13.32
N ALA A 76 -5.60 -6.38 -12.86
CA ALA A 76 -6.92 -5.73 -12.96
C ALA A 76 -7.56 -5.43 -11.59
N ILE A 77 -6.76 -5.07 -10.58
CA ILE A 77 -7.25 -4.73 -9.24
C ILE A 77 -7.69 -3.28 -9.15
N LYS A 78 -8.61 -3.00 -8.22
CA LYS A 78 -9.07 -1.65 -7.88
C LYS A 78 -9.20 -1.53 -6.36
N PRO A 79 -8.84 -0.39 -5.74
CA PRO A 79 -9.02 -0.23 -4.32
C PRO A 79 -10.51 -0.04 -4.00
N THR A 80 -10.94 -0.61 -2.89
CA THR A 80 -12.33 -0.60 -2.38
C THR A 80 -12.48 0.33 -1.18
N ARG A 81 -11.47 0.34 -0.31
CA ARG A 81 -11.39 1.14 0.91
C ARG A 81 -9.94 1.57 1.09
N ALA A 82 -9.74 2.63 1.84
CA ALA A 82 -8.41 3.10 2.21
C ALA A 82 -8.48 3.88 3.52
N TRP A 83 -7.34 4.05 4.17
CA TRP A 83 -7.18 4.96 5.29
C TRP A 83 -5.78 5.54 5.30
N VAL A 84 -5.64 6.66 6.01
CA VAL A 84 -4.36 7.29 6.31
C VAL A 84 -4.06 7.12 7.79
N GLY A 85 -2.83 6.74 8.10
CA GLY A 85 -2.28 6.72 9.45
C GLY A 85 -1.02 7.56 9.53
N HIS A 86 -0.89 8.33 10.60
CA HIS A 86 0.38 8.96 10.97
C HIS A 86 1.23 7.95 11.72
N TYR A 87 2.54 8.03 11.49
CA TYR A 87 3.54 7.22 12.19
C TYR A 87 4.60 8.16 12.73
N ASP A 88 5.00 7.92 13.97
CA ASP A 88 6.20 8.53 14.52
C ASP A 88 7.41 7.67 14.16
N TYR A 89 8.48 8.32 13.73
CA TYR A 89 9.76 7.70 13.45
C TYR A 89 10.78 8.13 14.50
N ASN A 90 11.50 7.17 15.07
CA ASN A 90 12.59 7.44 16.01
C ASN A 90 13.92 7.31 15.28
N THR A 91 14.74 8.35 15.29
CA THR A 91 16.04 8.33 14.59
C THR A 91 17.15 7.61 15.35
N LEU A 92 16.88 7.12 16.57
CA LEU A 92 17.84 6.45 17.46
C LEU A 92 17.64 4.93 17.53
N ASP A 93 16.66 4.37 16.80
CA ASP A 93 16.41 2.93 16.72
C ASP A 93 17.22 2.23 15.61
#